data_AF-A0A951NDX4-F1
#
_entry.id   AF-A0A951NDX4-F1
#
_cell.length_a   1.000
_cell.length_b   1.000
_cell.length_c   1.000
_cell.angle_alpha   90.00
_cell.angle_beta   90.00
_cell.angle_gamma   90.00
#
_symmetry.space_group_name_H-M   'P 1'
#
loop_
_entity.id
_entity.type
_entity.pdbx_description
1 polymer ?
#
loop_
_entity_poly.entity_id
_entity_poly.type
_entity_poly.pdbx_seq_one_letter_code
_entity_poly.pdbx_strand_id
1 'polypeptide(L)'
;YGPELEVNRAQMATFLVQALAYMTGESFETPNDYFVDDETAEPHEPNIDAAAASAIAIGDGQDAYDPFRTVSRAQMAEFLTRTLASLEDAGLITPAAPPQ
;
A
#
# COMPACT_ATOMS: atom_id res chain seq x y z
N TYR A 1 7.83 2.55 18.47
CA TYR A 1 8.55 1.85 17.38
C TYR A 1 9.04 0.52 17.93
N GLY A 2 8.57 -0.60 17.36
CA GLY A 2 8.86 -1.97 17.82
C GLY A 2 9.47 -2.79 16.67
N PRO A 3 10.78 -2.70 16.43
CA PRO A 3 11.42 -3.20 15.20
C PRO A 3 11.40 -4.72 15.01
N GLU A 4 11.17 -5.48 16.08
CA GLU A 4 11.07 -6.94 16.04
C GLU A 4 9.63 -7.44 15.87
N LEU A 5 8.65 -6.52 15.83
CA LEU A 5 7.25 -6.88 15.66
C LEU A 5 6.94 -7.10 14.17
N GLU A 6 6.02 -8.03 13.92
CA GLU A 6 5.46 -8.21 12.59
C GLU A 6 4.71 -6.95 12.12
N VAL A 7 4.71 -6.72 10.82
CA VAL A 7 3.99 -5.62 10.18
C VAL A 7 2.61 -6.12 9.74
N ASN A 8 1.56 -5.39 10.15
CA ASN A 8 0.20 -5.64 9.67
C ASN A 8 -0.10 -4.89 8.35
N ARG A 9 -1.21 -5.23 7.71
CA ARG A 9 -1.60 -4.67 6.40
C ARG A 9 -1.84 -3.15 6.45
N ALA A 10 -2.35 -2.63 7.56
CA ALA A 10 -2.55 -1.19 7.77
C ALA A 10 -1.21 -0.42 7.80
N GLN A 11 -0.25 -0.91 8.58
CA GLN A 11 1.09 -0.34 8.65
C GLN A 11 1.82 -0.43 7.32
N MET A 12 1.66 -1.54 6.59
CA MET A 12 2.23 -1.70 5.25
C MET A 12 1.67 -0.64 4.28
N ALA A 13 0.36 -0.39 4.29
CA ALA A 13 -0.25 0.66 3.47
C ALA A 13 0.38 2.03 3.76
N THR A 14 0.52 2.40 5.03
CA THR A 14 1.22 3.63 5.42
C THR A 14 2.67 3.69 4.92
N PHE A 15 3.44 2.60 5.02
CA PHE A 15 4.83 2.60 4.53
C PHE A 15 4.91 2.89 3.03
N LEU A 16 4.03 2.27 2.24
CA LEU A 16 4.04 2.39 0.78
C LEU A 16 3.53 3.76 0.34
N VAL A 17 2.44 4.27 0.93
CA VAL A 17 1.92 5.60 0.62
C VAL A 17 2.91 6.69 1.00
N GLN A 18 3.58 6.56 2.14
CA GLN A 18 4.63 7.52 2.53
C GLN A 18 5.86 7.45 1.62
N ALA A 19 6.23 6.26 1.15
CA ALA A 19 7.29 6.11 0.16
C ALA A 19 6.92 6.75 -1.19
N LEU A 20 5.68 6.58 -1.64
CA LEU A 20 5.15 7.24 -2.83
C LEU A 20 5.14 8.76 -2.67
N ALA A 21 4.57 9.28 -1.59
CA ALA A 21 4.54 10.72 -1.29
C ALA A 21 5.95 11.33 -1.28
N TYR A 22 6.92 10.61 -0.71
CA TYR A 22 8.32 11.03 -0.76
C TYR A 22 8.90 11.06 -2.19
N MET A 23 8.61 10.04 -2.99
CA MET A 23 9.12 9.90 -4.36
C MET A 23 8.48 10.89 -5.34
N THR A 24 7.17 11.14 -5.22
CA THR A 24 6.43 12.01 -6.14
C THR A 24 6.38 13.47 -5.68
N GLY A 25 6.51 13.72 -4.37
CA GLY A 25 6.26 15.03 -3.77
C GLY A 25 4.76 15.37 -3.69
N GLU A 26 3.87 14.41 -3.97
CA GLU A 26 2.43 14.59 -3.95
C GLU A 26 1.82 14.09 -2.63
N SER A 27 0.63 14.59 -2.33
CA SER A 27 -0.21 14.05 -1.26
C SER A 27 -1.15 12.99 -1.84
N PHE A 28 -1.21 11.83 -1.19
CA PHE A 28 -2.11 10.75 -1.56
C PHE A 28 -3.26 10.75 -0.56
N GLU A 29 -4.32 11.49 -0.89
CA GLU A 29 -5.57 11.51 -0.13
C GLU A 29 -6.72 11.23 -1.09
N THR A 30 -7.76 10.57 -0.59
CA THR A 30 -8.97 10.29 -1.35
C THR A 30 -10.19 10.45 -0.46
N PRO A 31 -11.31 10.99 -0.97
CA PRO A 31 -12.54 11.10 -0.21
C PRO A 31 -13.37 9.80 -0.23
N ASN A 32 -12.91 8.78 -0.97
CA ASN A 32 -13.59 7.51 -1.09
C ASN A 32 -13.09 6.56 0.00
N ASP A 33 -14.04 5.93 0.67
CA ASP A 33 -13.85 4.76 1.52
C ASP A 33 -13.94 3.51 0.62
N TYR A 34 -12.89 2.69 0.62
CA TYR A 34 -12.79 1.50 -0.22
C TYR A 34 -13.13 0.20 0.52
N PHE A 35 -13.13 0.18 1.85
CA PHE A 35 -13.25 -1.06 2.62
C PHE A 35 -14.06 -0.89 3.90
N VAL A 36 -15.03 -1.77 4.11
CA VAL A 36 -16.00 -1.68 5.21
C VAL A 36 -15.47 -2.11 6.60
N ASP A 37 -14.17 -2.42 6.71
CA ASP A 37 -13.57 -2.99 7.91
C ASP A 37 -12.29 -2.29 8.38
N ASP A 38 -11.96 -1.13 7.81
CA ASP A 38 -10.73 -0.41 8.11
C ASP A 38 -10.89 0.83 8.99
N GLU A 39 -12.11 1.21 9.38
CA GLU A 39 -12.37 2.40 10.22
C GLU A 39 -11.80 2.25 11.63
N THR A 40 -11.52 1.01 12.04
CA THR A 40 -10.86 0.71 13.31
C THR A 40 -9.33 0.77 13.23
N ALA A 41 -8.78 0.90 12.03
CA ALA A 41 -7.34 0.88 11.75
C ALA A 41 -6.67 2.25 11.91
N GLU A 42 -7.37 3.26 12.40
CA GLU A 42 -6.83 4.60 12.63
C GLU A 42 -5.53 4.56 13.46
N PRO A 43 -4.48 5.31 13.07
CA PRO A 43 -4.47 6.39 12.08
C PRO A 43 -4.17 5.93 10.62
N HIS A 44 -4.27 4.63 10.31
CA HIS A 44 -3.78 4.08 9.05
C HIS A 44 -4.83 4.06 7.93
N GLU A 45 -6.12 4.16 8.25
CA GLU A 45 -7.25 4.14 7.31
C GLU A 45 -7.05 5.06 6.10
N PRO A 46 -6.68 6.36 6.24
CA PRO A 46 -6.45 7.21 5.06
C PRO A 46 -5.38 6.68 4.10
N ASN A 47 -4.37 5.97 4.62
CA ASN A 47 -3.34 5.36 3.78
C ASN A 47 -3.81 4.04 3.14
N ILE A 48 -4.75 3.34 3.78
CA ILE A 48 -5.37 2.14 3.20
C ILE A 48 -6.19 2.57 1.98
N ASP A 49 -7.04 3.58 2.13
CA ASP A 49 -7.84 4.14 1.02
C ASP A 49 -6.96 4.72 -0.10
N ALA A 50 -5.91 5.47 0.26
CA ALA A 50 -4.97 6.00 -0.72
C ALA A 50 -4.23 4.90 -1.49
N ALA A 51 -3.83 3.81 -0.80
CA ALA A 51 -3.23 2.65 -1.43
C ALA A 51 -4.25 1.90 -2.32
N ALA A 52 -5.53 1.87 -1.95
CA ALA A 52 -6.60 1.25 -2.75
C ALA A 52 -6.89 2.06 -4.01
N ALA A 53 -6.99 3.38 -3.89
CA ALA A 53 -7.14 4.31 -5.02
C ALA A 53 -5.99 4.19 -6.03
N SER A 54 -4.79 3.85 -5.55
CA SER A 54 -3.59 3.61 -6.37
C SER A 54 -3.46 2.16 -6.87
N ALA A 55 -4.47 1.31 -6.64
CA ALA A 55 -4.49 -0.12 -6.96
C ALA A 55 -3.32 -0.93 -6.34
N ILE A 56 -2.75 -0.46 -5.23
CA ILE A 56 -1.67 -1.12 -4.48
C ILE A 56 -2.25 -2.05 -3.41
N ALA A 57 -3.19 -1.52 -2.63
CA ALA A 57 -3.98 -2.28 -1.67
C ALA A 57 -5.20 -2.91 -2.35
N ILE A 58 -5.33 -4.22 -2.19
CA ILE A 58 -6.45 -4.99 -2.69
C ILE A 58 -7.05 -5.75 -1.50
N GLY A 59 -8.37 -5.67 -1.37
CA GLY A 59 -9.15 -6.40 -0.38
C GLY A 59 -9.37 -7.87 -0.74
N ASP A 60 -10.32 -8.50 -0.07
CA ASP A 60 -10.69 -9.91 -0.27
C ASP A 60 -11.68 -10.13 -1.43
N GLY A 61 -12.13 -9.05 -2.08
CA GLY A 61 -13.14 -9.06 -3.16
C GLY A 61 -14.58 -8.94 -2.66
N GLN A 62 -14.78 -8.81 -1.35
CA GLN A 62 -16.06 -8.65 -0.66
C GLN A 62 -16.06 -7.38 0.19
N ASP A 63 -15.39 -6.34 -0.31
CA ASP A 63 -15.23 -5.02 0.30
C ASP A 63 -14.51 -5.00 1.66
N ALA A 64 -13.76 -6.06 2.04
CA ALA A 64 -12.93 -6.06 3.25
C ALA A 64 -11.43 -6.04 2.95
N TYR A 65 -10.65 -5.36 3.78
CA TYR A 65 -9.20 -5.26 3.71
C TYR A 65 -8.46 -6.10 4.77
N ASP A 66 -9.06 -6.29 5.95
CA ASP A 66 -8.47 -6.87 7.15
C ASP A 66 -7.17 -6.18 7.60
N PRO A 67 -7.26 -4.94 8.12
CA PRO A 67 -6.10 -4.10 8.43
C PRO A 67 -5.10 -4.73 9.41
N PHE A 68 -5.57 -5.56 10.33
CA PHE A 68 -4.75 -6.13 11.42
C PHE A 68 -4.07 -7.45 11.09
N ARG A 69 -4.34 -8.02 9.91
CA ARG A 69 -3.68 -9.26 9.50
C ARG A 69 -2.19 -9.00 9.21
N THR A 70 -1.33 -9.90 9.71
CA THR A 70 0.11 -9.89 9.38
C THR A 70 0.33 -10.03 7.87
N VAL A 71 1.26 -9.24 7.33
CA VAL A 71 1.67 -9.34 5.92
C VAL A 71 2.61 -10.53 5.72
N SER A 72 2.20 -11.47 4.85
CA SER A 72 3.09 -12.57 4.43
C SER A 72 4.17 -12.06 3.47
N ARG A 73 5.28 -12.78 3.35
CA ARG A 73 6.36 -12.42 2.40
C ARG A 73 5.87 -12.36 0.94
N ALA A 74 4.95 -13.24 0.57
CA ALA A 74 4.35 -13.23 -0.77
C ALA A 74 3.51 -11.97 -0.98
N GLN A 75 2.69 -11.61 0.00
CA GLN A 75 1.87 -10.40 -0.05
C GLN A 75 2.73 -9.12 -0.05
N MET A 76 3.82 -9.09 0.72
CA MET A 76 4.81 -8.00 0.65
C MET A 76 5.40 -7.87 -0.76
N ALA A 77 5.73 -8.98 -1.43
CA ALA A 77 6.24 -8.93 -2.80
C ALA A 77 5.21 -8.36 -3.78
N GLU A 78 3.93 -8.71 -3.63
CA GLU A 78 2.86 -8.14 -4.45
C GLU A 78 2.70 -6.63 -4.21
N PHE A 79 2.68 -6.19 -2.95
CA PHE A 79 2.63 -4.78 -2.60
C PHE A 79 3.77 -3.98 -3.25
N LEU A 80 5.02 -4.44 -3.06
CA LEU A 80 6.20 -3.79 -3.64
C LEU A 80 6.14 -3.77 -5.18
N THR A 81 5.68 -4.85 -5.80
CA THR A 81 5.56 -4.93 -7.26
C THR A 81 4.54 -3.91 -7.78
N ARG A 82 3.37 -3.79 -7.15
CA ARG A 82 2.34 -2.80 -7.54
C ARG A 82 2.82 -1.37 -7.31
N THR A 83 3.50 -1.11 -6.20
CA THR A 83 4.08 0.22 -5.93
C THR A 83 5.14 0.61 -6.97
N LEU A 84 6.04 -0.32 -7.34
CA LEU A 84 7.04 -0.05 -8.37
C LEU A 84 6.40 0.12 -9.76
N ALA A 85 5.39 -0.68 -10.10
CA ALA A 85 4.65 -0.49 -11.35
C ALA A 85 3.96 0.89 -11.40
N SER A 86 3.37 1.34 -10.30
CA SER A 86 2.79 2.68 -10.21
C SER A 86 3.82 3.80 -10.45
N LEU A 87 5.03 3.65 -9.90
CA LEU A 87 6.13 4.62 -10.14
C LEU A 87 6.67 4.56 -11.57
N GLU A 88 6.68 3.39 -12.20
CA GLU A 88 7.04 3.21 -13.60
C GLU A 88 6.01 3.90 -14.51
N ASP A 89 4.71 3.68 -14.27
CA ASP A 89 3.62 4.32 -15.01
C ASP A 89 3.67 5.85 -14.89
N ALA A 90 4.09 6.36 -13.72
CA ALA A 90 4.34 7.78 -13.49
C ALA A 90 5.63 8.31 -14.18
N GLY A 91 6.44 7.44 -14.78
CA GLY A 91 7.71 7.79 -15.43
C GLY A 91 8.83 8.19 -14.47
N LEU A 92 8.71 7.84 -13.18
CA LEU A 92 9.68 8.20 -12.13
C LEU A 92 10.80 7.17 -11.98
N ILE A 93 10.54 5.91 -12.36
CA ILE A 93 11.54 4.86 -12.39
C ILE A 93 11.52 4.13 -13.73
N THR A 94 12.57 3.37 -14.02
CA THR A 94 12.63 2.48 -15.18
C THR A 94 13.14 1.13 -14.72
N PRO A 95 12.41 0.02 -14.95
CA PRO A 95 12.88 -1.30 -14.58
C PRO A 95 14.20 -1.63 -15.27
N ALA A 96 15.06 -2.37 -14.57
CA ALA A 96 16.21 -2.96 -15.21
C ALA A 96 15.74 -3.91 -16.32
N ALA A 97 16.46 -3.93 -17.44
CA ALA A 97 16.23 -4.92 -18.47
C ALA A 97 16.34 -6.33 -17.85
N PRO A 98 15.47 -7.28 -18.22
CA PRO A 98 15.56 -8.63 -17.69
C PRO A 98 16.95 -9.21 -17.96
N PRO A 99 17.55 -9.93 -16.99
CA PRO A 99 18.81 -10.60 -17.22
C PRO A 99 18.64 -11.56 -18.41
N GLN A 100 19.60 -11.51 -19.32
CA GLN A 100 19.69 -12.44 -20.46
C GLN A 100 19.97 -13.86 -19.97
#